data_AF-A0A4R3NDF1-F1
#
_entry.id   AF-A0A4R3NDF1-F1
#
_cell.length_a   1.000
_cell.length_b   1.000
_cell.length_c   1.000
_cell.angle_alpha   90.00
_cell.angle_beta   90.00
_cell.angle_gamma   90.00
#
_symmetry.space_group_name_H-M   'P 1'
#
loop_
_entity.id
_entity.type
_entity.pdbx_description
1 polymer ?
#
loop_
_entity_poly.entity_id
_entity_poly.type
_entity_poly.pdbx_seq_one_letter_code
_entity_poly.pdbx_strand_id
1 'polypeptide(L)'
;MFLRKLPLLIVLLISLALFGFVYQLIFHTAELLTYLIMAVGVAAVIFALLYALVIKPRTRPLSSKYKKAVRQSRKKYGSNIRKSKSMKNKHRSRPFNRHRSNPPHLKVIDGKRNKKKNRASF
;
A
#
# COMPACT_ATOMS: atom_id res chain seq x y z
N MET A 1 -51.13 -7.70 27.96
CA MET A 1 -52.12 -6.88 28.71
C MET A 1 -51.39 -6.05 29.78
N PHE A 2 -50.55 -5.09 29.38
CA PHE A 2 -49.57 -4.40 30.27
C PHE A 2 -49.87 -2.90 30.48
N LEU A 3 -51.14 -2.49 30.35
CA LEU A 3 -51.53 -1.08 30.23
C LEU A 3 -52.40 -0.55 31.37
N ARG A 4 -52.51 -1.23 32.52
CA ARG A 4 -53.59 -0.90 33.46
C ARG A 4 -53.24 -0.01 34.64
N LYS A 5 -51.97 0.24 34.98
CA LYS A 5 -51.61 1.21 36.05
C LYS A 5 -50.21 1.80 35.82
N LEU A 6 -50.04 2.63 34.79
CA LEU A 6 -48.91 3.58 34.83
C LEU A 6 -49.28 4.64 35.88
N PRO A 7 -48.51 4.82 36.95
CA PRO A 7 -48.79 5.86 37.94
C PRO A 7 -48.83 7.20 37.22
N LEU A 8 -49.79 8.05 37.60
CA LEU A 8 -50.00 9.38 37.00
C LEU A 8 -48.69 10.18 36.90
N LEU A 9 -47.79 10.00 37.87
CA LEU A 9 -46.44 10.57 37.87
C LEU A 9 -45.58 10.14 36.68
N ILE A 10 -45.61 8.87 36.28
CA ILE A 10 -44.83 8.38 35.14
C ILE A 10 -45.40 8.95 33.84
N VAL A 11 -46.73 9.02 33.72
CA VAL A 11 -47.37 9.62 32.54
C VAL A 11 -47.03 11.12 32.45
N LEU A 12 -47.04 11.83 33.58
CA LEU A 12 -46.71 13.25 33.67
C LEU A 12 -45.22 13.52 33.40
N LEU A 13 -44.32 12.65 33.88
CA LEU A 13 -42.89 12.73 33.56
C LEU A 13 -42.62 12.50 32.08
N ILE A 14 -43.25 11.49 31.47
CA ILE A 14 -43.09 11.19 30.05
C ILE A 14 -43.65 12.33 29.20
N SER A 15 -44.83 12.85 29.52
CA SER A 15 -45.42 13.97 28.78
C SER A 15 -44.59 15.25 28.91
N LEU A 16 -44.08 15.55 30.11
CA LEU A 16 -43.20 16.69 30.34
C LEU A 16 -41.85 16.53 29.64
N ALA A 17 -41.27 15.33 29.62
CA ALA A 17 -40.04 15.04 28.89
C ALA A 17 -40.23 15.20 27.38
N LEU A 18 -41.33 14.67 26.83
CA LEU A 18 -41.68 14.85 25.42
C LEU A 18 -41.89 16.33 25.09
N PHE A 19 -42.62 17.07 25.93
CA PHE A 19 -42.90 18.48 25.70
C PHE A 19 -41.63 19.33 25.80
N GLY A 20 -40.79 19.09 26.80
CA GLY A 20 -39.48 19.74 26.93
C GLY A 20 -38.56 19.45 25.75
N PHE A 21 -38.58 18.21 25.25
CA PHE A 21 -37.81 17.83 24.07
C PHE A 21 -38.32 18.53 22.80
N VAL A 22 -39.64 18.59 22.58
CA VAL A 22 -40.23 19.32 21.45
C VAL A 22 -39.96 20.83 21.56
N TYR A 23 -40.03 21.39 22.76
CA TYR A 23 -39.67 22.79 23.02
C TYR A 23 -38.20 23.05 22.66
N GLN A 24 -37.28 22.20 23.11
CA GLN A 24 -35.87 22.30 22.76
C GLN A 24 -35.64 22.12 21.26
N LEU A 25 -36.44 21.29 20.60
CA LEU A 25 -36.39 21.11 19.15
C LEU A 25 -36.91 22.34 18.39
N ILE A 26 -37.88 23.09 18.89
CA ILE A 26 -38.40 24.29 18.19
C ILE A 26 -37.53 25.51 18.49
N PHE A 27 -37.11 25.70 19.75
CA PHE A 27 -36.43 26.91 20.20
C PHE A 27 -34.90 26.82 20.16
N HIS A 28 -34.33 25.61 20.26
CA HIS A 28 -32.87 25.37 20.29
C HIS A 28 -32.42 24.34 19.23
N THR A 29 -33.15 24.21 18.12
CA THR A 29 -32.81 23.31 17.01
C THR A 29 -31.44 23.61 16.42
N ALA A 30 -31.08 24.88 16.34
CA ALA A 30 -29.81 25.32 15.78
C ALA A 30 -28.62 24.75 16.57
N GLU A 31 -28.72 24.69 17.90
CA GLU A 31 -27.69 24.09 18.74
C GLU A 31 -27.65 22.58 18.58
N LEU A 32 -28.79 21.90 18.61
CA LEU A 32 -28.83 20.45 18.41
C LEU A 32 -28.27 20.03 17.05
N LEU A 33 -28.59 20.78 15.99
CA LEU A 33 -28.10 20.52 14.64
C LEU A 33 -26.59 20.82 14.53
N THR A 34 -26.12 21.91 15.13
CA THR A 34 -24.68 22.21 15.15
C THR A 34 -23.91 21.15 15.93
N TYR A 35 -24.40 20.68 17.08
CA TYR A 35 -23.80 19.55 17.80
C TYR A 35 -23.77 18.28 16.96
N LEU A 36 -24.85 17.95 16.25
CA LEU A 36 -24.89 16.77 15.37
C LEU A 36 -23.86 16.88 14.25
N ILE A 37 -23.80 18.02 13.57
CA ILE A 37 -22.82 18.28 12.50
C ILE A 37 -21.40 18.26 13.06
N MET A 38 -21.16 18.84 14.23
CA MET A 38 -19.85 18.84 14.87
C MET A 38 -19.43 17.42 15.25
N ALA A 39 -20.33 16.63 15.83
CA ALA A 39 -20.07 15.24 16.21
C ALA A 39 -19.74 14.38 14.99
N VAL A 40 -20.53 14.49 13.91
CA VAL A 40 -20.26 13.81 12.64
C VAL A 40 -18.95 14.30 12.03
N GLY A 41 -18.67 15.61 12.07
CA GLY A 41 -17.44 16.21 11.57
C GLY A 41 -16.20 15.70 12.32
N VAL A 42 -16.24 15.67 13.64
CA VAL A 42 -15.17 15.14 14.49
C VAL A 42 -14.97 13.64 14.22
N ALA A 43 -16.05 12.87 14.17
CA ALA A 43 -15.97 11.44 13.84
C ALA A 43 -15.36 11.21 12.45
N ALA A 44 -15.74 12.01 11.45
CA ALA A 44 -15.18 11.94 10.10
C ALA A 44 -13.69 12.30 10.07
N VAL A 45 -13.25 13.32 10.83
CA VAL A 45 -11.83 13.68 10.96
C VAL A 45 -11.04 12.55 11.60
N ILE A 46 -11.52 11.99 12.72
CA ILE A 46 -10.87 10.87 13.39
C ILE A 46 -10.78 9.67 12.45
N PHE A 47 -11.88 9.33 11.78
CA PHE A 47 -11.91 8.24 10.81
C PHE A 47 -10.95 8.48 9.64
N ALA A 48 -10.89 9.70 9.11
CA ALA A 48 -9.98 10.06 8.03
C ALA A 48 -8.51 9.94 8.47
N LEU A 49 -8.17 10.36 9.69
CA LEU A 49 -6.83 10.23 10.25
C LEU A 49 -6.45 8.76 10.45
N LEU A 50 -7.32 7.96 11.06
CA LEU A 50 -7.10 6.52 11.24
C LEU A 50 -6.97 5.81 9.90
N TYR A 51 -7.85 6.09 8.94
CA TYR A 51 -7.80 5.53 7.60
C TYR A 51 -6.50 5.91 6.87
N ALA A 52 -6.09 7.19 6.95
CA ALA A 52 -4.87 7.67 6.32
C ALA A 52 -3.59 7.07 6.95
N LEU A 53 -3.60 6.80 8.25
CA LEU A 53 -2.43 6.28 8.96
C LEU A 53 -2.34 4.75 8.93
N VAL A 54 -3.46 4.05 9.05
CA VAL A 54 -3.51 2.58 9.21
C VAL A 54 -3.83 1.87 7.91
N ILE A 55 -4.83 2.33 7.16
CA ILE A 55 -5.41 1.58 6.04
C ILE A 55 -4.84 2.00 4.70
N LYS A 56 -4.51 3.29 4.53
CA LYS A 56 -4.01 3.81 3.26
C LYS A 56 -2.67 3.14 2.95
N PRO A 57 -2.59 2.26 1.93
CA PRO A 57 -1.33 1.66 1.57
C PRO A 57 -0.40 2.80 1.18
N ARG A 58 0.67 2.98 1.95
CA ARG A 58 1.76 3.88 1.56
C ARG A 58 2.28 3.33 0.25
N THR A 59 1.81 3.88 -0.87
CA THR A 59 2.43 3.73 -2.17
C THR A 59 3.79 4.38 -2.07
N ARG A 60 4.75 3.64 -1.49
CA ARG A 60 6.13 4.08 -1.39
C ARG A 60 6.55 4.36 -2.82
N PRO A 61 6.92 5.61 -3.17
CA PRO A 61 7.42 5.89 -4.49
C PRO A 61 8.59 4.93 -4.73
N LEU A 62 8.53 4.23 -5.85
CA LEU A 62 9.55 3.29 -6.30
C LEU A 62 10.93 3.87 -5.99
N SER A 63 11.75 3.16 -5.20
CA SER A 63 13.00 3.69 -4.69
C SER A 63 13.83 4.27 -5.84
N SER A 64 14.52 5.39 -5.60
CA SER A 64 15.35 6.03 -6.64
C SER A 64 16.37 5.05 -7.23
N LYS A 65 16.83 4.08 -6.42
CA LYS A 65 17.68 2.95 -6.83
C LYS A 65 16.96 2.00 -7.79
N TYR A 66 15.71 1.61 -7.50
CA TYR A 66 14.91 0.81 -8.43
C TYR A 66 14.66 1.53 -9.75
N LYS A 67 14.29 2.82 -9.72
CA LYS A 67 14.12 3.62 -10.95
C LYS A 67 15.42 3.67 -11.78
N LYS A 68 16.57 3.81 -11.13
CA LYS A 68 17.89 3.77 -11.79
C LYS A 68 18.18 2.39 -12.39
N ALA A 69 17.93 1.31 -11.64
CA ALA A 69 18.13 -0.07 -12.09
C ALA A 69 17.24 -0.44 -13.28
N VAL A 70 15.96 -0.01 -13.28
CA VAL A 70 15.04 -0.22 -14.41
C VAL A 70 15.47 0.58 -15.64
N ARG A 71 15.94 1.82 -15.46
CA ARG A 71 16.51 2.60 -16.57
C ARG A 71 17.74 1.90 -17.15
N GLN A 72 18.60 1.33 -16.31
CA GLN A 72 19.78 0.59 -16.74
C GLN A 72 19.41 -0.73 -17.45
N SER A 73 18.44 -1.48 -16.94
CA SER A 73 17.98 -2.72 -17.59
C SER A 73 17.30 -2.45 -18.92
N ARG A 74 16.47 -1.41 -19.02
CA ARG A 74 15.87 -0.97 -20.28
C ARG A 74 16.92 -0.50 -21.29
N LYS A 75 18.00 0.16 -20.85
CA LYS A 75 19.11 0.51 -21.75
C LYS A 75 19.89 -0.73 -22.23
N LYS A 76 20.09 -1.73 -21.37
CA LYS A 76 20.86 -2.95 -21.68
C LYS A 76 20.08 -3.98 -22.51
N TYR A 77 18.79 -4.12 -22.27
CA TYR A 77 17.94 -5.16 -22.88
C TYR A 77 16.80 -4.61 -23.73
N GLY A 78 16.44 -3.32 -23.61
CA GLY A 78 15.27 -2.72 -24.27
C GLY A 78 15.44 -2.45 -25.77
N SER A 79 16.68 -2.44 -26.29
CA SER A 79 16.95 -2.39 -27.73
C SER A 79 16.59 -3.69 -28.45
N ASN A 80 16.48 -4.82 -27.74
CA ASN A 80 16.19 -6.13 -28.32
C ASN A 80 14.70 -6.56 -28.22
N ILE A 81 13.84 -5.80 -27.53
CA ILE A 81 12.43 -6.18 -27.33
C ILE A 81 11.56 -5.93 -28.57
N ARG A 82 12.04 -5.17 -29.56
CA ARG A 82 11.30 -4.95 -30.83
C ARG A 82 11.23 -6.18 -31.76
N LYS A 83 11.82 -7.33 -31.39
CA LYS A 83 11.71 -8.59 -32.15
C LYS A 83 11.25 -9.79 -31.30
N SER A 84 10.24 -9.62 -30.44
CA SER A 84 9.49 -10.77 -29.93
C SER A 84 8.00 -10.49 -30.00
N LYS A 85 7.47 -10.50 -31.24
CA LYS A 85 6.06 -10.80 -31.43
C LYS A 85 5.87 -12.28 -31.09
N SER A 86 5.10 -12.51 -30.02
CA SER A 86 4.33 -13.70 -29.72
C SER A 86 4.42 -14.84 -30.77
N MET A 87 5.26 -15.85 -30.49
CA MET A 87 4.98 -17.21 -30.94
C MET A 87 4.46 -18.00 -29.74
N LYS A 88 3.15 -17.89 -29.51
CA LYS A 88 2.39 -18.93 -28.84
C LYS A 88 2.36 -20.11 -29.80
N ASN A 89 3.26 -21.09 -29.63
CA ASN A 89 3.08 -22.44 -30.16
C ASN A 89 3.95 -23.45 -29.39
N LYS A 90 3.24 -24.24 -28.58
CA LYS A 90 3.30 -25.70 -28.49
C LYS A 90 4.70 -26.36 -28.42
N HIS A 91 4.98 -26.86 -27.22
CA HIS A 91 5.56 -28.17 -26.90
C HIS A 91 6.56 -28.83 -27.87
N ARG A 92 7.70 -29.23 -27.27
CA ARG A 92 8.74 -30.21 -27.67
C ARG A 92 9.91 -29.68 -28.49
N SER A 93 11.09 -29.65 -27.86
CA SER A 93 12.19 -30.58 -28.21
C SER A 93 13.48 -30.27 -27.43
N ARG A 94 13.93 -31.29 -26.69
CA ARG A 94 15.31 -31.79 -26.46
C ARG A 94 16.44 -30.82 -26.05
N PRO A 95 17.35 -31.26 -25.15
CA PRO A 95 18.47 -30.44 -24.69
C PRO A 95 19.46 -30.24 -25.84
N PHE A 96 19.77 -28.99 -26.15
CA PHE A 96 20.83 -28.69 -27.11
C PHE A 96 22.19 -28.90 -26.42
N ASN A 97 22.70 -30.12 -26.54
CA ASN A 97 24.11 -30.44 -26.40
C ASN A 97 24.88 -29.61 -27.44
N ARG A 98 25.22 -28.38 -27.09
CA ARG A 98 26.14 -27.56 -27.87
C ARG A 98 27.53 -28.05 -27.51
N HIS A 99 27.98 -29.10 -28.20
CA HIS A 99 29.37 -29.56 -28.14
C HIS A 99 30.26 -28.36 -28.48
N ARG A 100 30.82 -27.70 -27.45
CA ARG A 100 31.91 -26.76 -27.64
C ARG A 100 33.10 -27.61 -28.09
N SER A 101 33.55 -27.41 -29.33
CA SER A 101 34.75 -28.05 -29.88
C SER A 101 36.04 -27.61 -29.18
N ASN A 102 35.98 -26.68 -28.23
CA ASN A 102 37.10 -26.30 -27.38
C ASN A 102 36.60 -26.13 -25.93
N PRO A 103 37.00 -26.99 -24.98
CA PRO A 103 36.81 -26.69 -23.57
C PRO A 103 37.63 -25.43 -23.23
N PRO A 104 37.09 -24.47 -22.47
CA PRO A 104 37.93 -23.42 -21.90
C PRO A 104 38.86 -24.11 -20.89
N HIS A 105 40.12 -24.29 -21.26
CA HIS A 105 41.12 -24.83 -20.34
C HIS A 105 41.15 -23.88 -19.13
N LEU A 106 40.76 -24.41 -17.98
CA LEU A 106 41.02 -23.75 -16.70
C LEU A 106 42.54 -23.66 -16.59
N LYS A 107 43.10 -22.51 -16.93
CA LYS A 107 44.47 -22.22 -16.49
C LYS A 107 44.35 -22.03 -15.00
N VAL A 108 45.09 -22.86 -14.26
CA VAL A 108 45.40 -22.56 -12.86
C VAL A 108 45.92 -21.13 -12.87
N ILE A 109 45.23 -20.24 -12.18
CA ILE A 109 45.85 -18.97 -11.81
C ILE A 109 46.94 -19.41 -10.85
N ASP A 110 48.14 -19.61 -11.37
CA ASP A 110 49.33 -19.69 -10.55
C ASP A 110 49.39 -18.35 -9.84
N GLY A 111 48.80 -18.33 -8.64
CA GLY A 111 48.89 -17.21 -7.75
C GLY A 111 50.37 -16.89 -7.66
N LYS A 112 50.76 -15.67 -8.04
CA LYS A 112 52.06 -15.11 -7.70
C LYS A 112 52.12 -14.97 -6.17
N ARG A 113 52.18 -16.09 -5.46
CA ARG A 113 52.18 -16.15 -4.00
C ARG A 113 53.52 -15.71 -3.42
N ASN A 114 54.57 -15.62 -4.24
CA ASN A 114 55.91 -15.15 -3.83
C ASN A 114 56.68 -14.37 -4.92
N LYS A 115 56.12 -13.29 -5.48
CA LYS A 115 56.96 -12.24 -6.09
C LYS A 115 56.67 -10.89 -5.44
N LYS A 116 57.14 -10.75 -4.19
CA LYS A 116 57.51 -9.43 -3.66
C LYS A 116 58.73 -8.93 -4.43
N LYS A 117 58.81 -7.60 -4.54
CA LYS A 117 59.93 -6.78 -5.04
C LYS A 117 59.99 -6.66 -6.56
N ASN A 118 59.27 -5.66 -7.08
CA ASN A 118 59.89 -4.47 -7.65
C ASN A 118 58.80 -3.43 -7.94
N ARG A 119 58.55 -2.58 -6.94
CA ARG A 119 58.07 -1.22 -7.19
C ARG A 119 59.24 -0.49 -7.84
N ALA A 120 59.05 -0.06 -9.08
CA ALA A 120 59.79 0.99 -9.75
C ALA A 120 58.69 1.78 -10.50
N SER A 121 58.21 2.91 -9.99
CA SER A 121 58.83 4.24 -9.90
C SER A 121 58.65 5.04 -11.20
N PHE A 122 58.00 6.18 -11.01
CA PHE A 122 57.73 7.31 -11.93
C PHE A 122 56.52 7.14 -12.87
#